data_AF-A0A940NP07-F1
#
_entry.id   AF-A0A940NP07-F1
#
_cell.length_a   1.000
_cell.length_b   1.000
_cell.length_c   1.000
_cell.angle_alpha   90.00
_cell.angle_beta   90.00
_cell.angle_gamma   90.00
#
_symmetry.space_group_name_H-M   'P 1'
#
loop_
_entity.id
_entity.type
_entity.pdbx_description
1 polymer ?
#
loop_
_entity_poly.entity_id
_entity_poly.type
_entity_poly.pdbx_seq_one_letter_code
_entity_poly.pdbx_strand_id
1 'polypeptide(L)' 'MSGNTKYDFETMVQVAKLFYQKDMNQHDIAKEFGWSRSMVSMILSEAKDCGIIEVRIHDLTSNDKVLSGELKKRFGL' A
#
# COMPACT_ATOMS: atom_id res chain seq x y z
N MET A 1 3.06 -10.02 21.37
CA MET A 1 3.37 -8.71 20.78
C MET A 1 2.05 -7.95 20.67
N SER A 2 1.51 -7.46 21.78
CA SER A 2 0.28 -6.66 21.77
C SER A 2 0.67 -5.20 21.62
N GLY A 3 1.00 -4.81 20.39
CA GLY A 3 1.03 -3.39 20.03
C GLY A 3 -0.40 -2.87 20.10
N ASN A 4 -0.63 -1.77 20.80
CA ASN A 4 -1.94 -1.15 20.99
C ASN A 4 -2.42 -0.52 19.67
N THR A 5 -2.81 -1.33 18.69
CA THR A 5 -3.37 -0.86 17.42
C THR A 5 -4.85 -0.54 17.60
N LYS A 6 -5.32 0.54 16.95
CA LYS A 6 -6.73 0.98 17.04
C LYS A 6 -7.71 -0.03 16.45
N TYR A 7 -7.23 -0.90 15.56
CA TYR A 7 -7.98 -1.97 14.92
C TYR A 7 -7.24 -3.29 15.11
N ASP A 8 -7.97 -4.40 15.02
CA ASP A 8 -7.36 -5.73 15.02
C ASP A 8 -6.70 -6.02 13.67
N PHE A 9 -5.65 -6.85 13.68
CA PHE A 9 -4.90 -7.18 12.48
C PHE A 9 -5.72 -7.98 11.46
N GLU A 10 -6.72 -8.76 11.89
CA GLU A 10 -7.57 -9.53 11.00
C GLU A 10 -8.43 -8.61 10.13
N THR A 11 -9.07 -7.60 10.74
CA THR A 11 -9.81 -6.55 10.07
C THR A 11 -8.92 -5.77 9.10
N MET A 12 -7.71 -5.39 9.52
CA MET A 12 -6.76 -4.70 8.64
C MET A 12 -6.42 -5.52 7.40
N VAL A 13 -6.11 -6.81 7.56
CA VAL A 13 -5.80 -7.71 6.46
C VAL A 13 -7.02 -7.89 5.55
N GLN A 14 -8.21 -8.04 6.12
CA GLN A 14 -9.44 -8.22 5.34
C GLN A 14 -9.73 -6.98 4.50
N VAL A 15 -9.72 -5.78 5.09
CA VAL A 15 -9.93 -4.52 4.39
C VAL A 15 -8.87 -4.30 3.31
N ALA A 16 -7.60 -4.60 3.59
CA ALA A 16 -6.52 -4.50 2.61
C ALA A 16 -6.75 -5.43 1.40
N LYS A 17 -7.17 -6.68 1.62
CA LYS A 17 -7.48 -7.62 0.54
C LYS A 17 -8.65 -7.14 -0.33
N LEU A 18 -9.72 -6.64 0.28
CA LEU A 18 -10.84 -6.10 -0.51
C LEU A 18 -10.41 -4.91 -1.38
N PHE A 19 -9.59 -4.01 -0.82
CA PHE A 19 -9.14 -2.82 -1.55
C PHE A 19 -8.12 -3.14 -2.66
N TYR A 20 -7.07 -3.91 -2.36
CA TYR A 20 -5.96 -4.13 -3.28
C TYR A 20 -6.05 -5.40 -4.12
N GLN A 21 -6.79 -6.44 -3.68
CA GLN A 21 -6.91 -7.70 -4.44
C GLN A 21 -8.27 -7.84 -5.14
N LYS A 22 -9.31 -7.18 -4.64
CA LYS A 22 -10.65 -7.21 -5.26
C LYS A 22 -11.06 -5.89 -5.91
N ASP A 23 -10.14 -4.93 -6.00
CA ASP A 23 -10.35 -3.60 -6.58
C ASP A 23 -11.60 -2.86 -6.05
N MET A 24 -12.03 -3.16 -4.82
CA MET A 24 -13.15 -2.47 -4.21
C MET A 24 -12.72 -1.08 -3.77
N ASN A 25 -13.56 -0.08 -4.01
CA ASN A 25 -13.32 1.25 -3.46
C ASN A 25 -13.70 1.30 -1.97
N GLN A 26 -13.19 2.30 -1.23
CA GLN A 26 -13.44 2.43 0.20
C GLN A 26 -14.91 2.64 0.58
N HIS A 27 -15.74 3.15 -0.34
CA HIS A 27 -17.16 3.38 -0.09
C HIS A 27 -17.95 2.07 -0.13
N ASP A 28 -17.64 1.18 -1.08
CA ASP A 28 -18.29 -0.13 -1.17
C ASP A 28 -17.85 -1.04 -0.03
N ILE A 29 -16.56 -1.00 0.35
CA ILE A 29 -16.08 -1.67 1.56
C ILE A 29 -16.82 -1.12 2.78
N ALA A 30 -16.95 0.20 2.92
CA ALA A 30 -17.65 0.80 4.05
C ALA A 30 -19.11 0.32 4.16
N LYS A 31 -19.82 0.20 3.02
CA LYS A 31 -21.18 -0.35 3.00
C LYS A 31 -21.23 -1.82 3.43
N GLU A 32 -20.29 -2.65 2.98
CA GLU A 32 -20.25 -4.08 3.31
C GLU A 32 -20.13 -4.32 4.82
N PHE A 33 -19.34 -3.49 5.52
CA PHE A 33 -19.14 -3.60 6.98
C PHE A 33 -20.05 -2.69 7.81
N GLY A 34 -20.90 -1.86 7.18
CA GLY A 34 -21.71 -0.87 7.88
C GLY A 34 -20.90 0.24 8.56
N TRP A 35 -19.72 0.56 8.00
CA TRP A 35 -18.80 1.58 8.51
C TRP A 35 -18.91 2.88 7.71
N SER A 36 -18.21 3.91 8.20
CA SER A 36 -17.97 5.11 7.41
C SER A 36 -16.79 4.91 6.46
N ARG A 37 -16.80 5.61 5.32
CA ARG A 37 -15.66 5.63 4.39
C ARG A 37 -14.36 6.09 5.08
N SER A 38 -14.44 7.06 5.99
CA SER A 38 -13.28 7.55 6.74
C SER A 38 -12.69 6.47 7.65
N MET A 39 -13.52 5.59 8.23
CA MET A 39 -13.04 4.45 9.01
C MET A 39 -12.25 3.46 8.16
N VAL A 40 -12.75 3.10 6.97
CA VAL A 40 -12.02 2.25 6.02
C VAL A 40 -10.68 2.90 5.62
N SER A 41 -10.67 4.21 5.38
CA SER A 41 -9.42 4.93 5.10
C SER A 41 -8.44 4.87 6.28
N MET A 42 -8.90 5.04 7.52
CA MET A 42 -8.04 4.94 8.71
C MET A 42 -7.47 3.53 8.88
N ILE A 43 -8.27 2.49 8.64
CA ILE A 43 -7.83 1.10 8.71
C ILE A 43 -6.74 0.81 7.67
N LEU A 44 -6.92 1.27 6.42
CA LEU A 44 -5.91 1.11 5.37
C LEU A 44 -4.61 1.86 5.68
N SER A 45 -4.68 3.03 6.32
CA SER A 45 -3.50 3.76 6.78
C SER A 45 -2.77 3.02 7.90
N GLU A 46 -3.48 2.59 8.93
CA GLU A 46 -2.90 1.83 10.04
C GLU A 46 -2.27 0.51 9.57
N ALA A 47 -2.90 -0.16 8.60
CA ALA A 47 -2.38 -1.37 7.99
C ALA A 47 -1.06 -1.14 7.22
N LYS A 48 -0.87 0.05 6.62
CA LYS A 48 0.43 0.43 6.05
C LYS A 48 1.45 0.68 7.14
N ASP A 49 1.08 1.41 8.19
CA ASP A 49 1.97 1.77 9.29
C ASP A 49 2.46 0.53 10.06
N CYS A 50 1.60 -0.50 10.16
CA CYS A 50 1.94 -1.80 10.76
C CYS A 50 2.72 -2.73 9.83
N GLY A 51 2.97 -2.35 8.57
CA GLY A 51 3.67 -3.17 7.58
C GLY A 51 2.84 -4.32 6.98
N ILE A 52 1.52 -4.34 7.20
CA ILE A 52 0.61 -5.30 6.53
C ILE A 52 0.50 -4.99 5.04
N ILE A 53 0.59 -3.71 4.67
CA ILE A 53 0.57 -3.25 3.27
C ILE A 53 1.94 -2.69 2.89
N GLU A 54 2.61 -3.34 1.95
CA GLU A 54 3.75 -2.78 1.21
C GLU A 54 3.27 -2.34 -0.18
N VAL A 55 3.52 -1.09 -0.56
CA VAL A 55 3.27 -0.60 -1.92
C VAL A 55 4.60 -0.48 -2.65
N ARG A 56 4.77 -1.29 -3.70
CA ARG A 56 5.93 -1.23 -4.58
C ARG A 56 5.56 -0.60 -5.91
N ILE A 57 6.26 0.47 -6.27
CA ILE A 57 6.10 1.15 -7.55
C ILE A 57 7.35 0.86 -8.38
N HIS A 58 7.16 0.20 -9.52
CA HIS A 58 8.19 0.05 -10.53
C HIS A 58 8.16 1.27 -11.46
N ASP A 59 8.88 2.32 -11.10
CA ASP A 59 8.97 3.51 -11.93
C ASP A 59 9.89 3.26 -13.14
N LEU A 60 9.28 2.96 -14.29
CA LEU A 60 9.98 2.77 -15.57
C LEU A 60 10.30 4.10 -16.28
N THR A 61 9.82 5.23 -15.75
CA THR A 61 10.06 6.57 -16.29
C THR A 61 11.27 7.24 -15.65
N SER A 62 11.67 6.77 -14.47
CA SER A 62 12.99 6.97 -13.90
C SER A 62 14.01 6.33 -14.82
N ASN A 63 14.38 7.05 -15.87
CA ASN A 63 15.61 6.81 -16.60
C ASN A 63 16.69 6.97 -15.53
N ASP A 64 17.23 5.85 -15.01
CA ASP A 64 18.25 5.88 -13.97
C ASP A 64 19.45 6.65 -14.53
N LYS A 65 19.44 7.97 -14.39
CA LYS A 65 20.49 8.86 -14.88
C LYS A 65 21.82 8.51 -14.23
N VAL A 66 21.73 7.94 -13.02
CA VAL A 66 22.84 7.36 -12.28
C VAL A 66 23.35 6.10 -12.96
N LEU A 67 22.51 5.08 -13.18
CA LEU A 67 22.93 3.82 -13.81
C LEU A 67 23.37 4.03 -15.27
N SER A 68 22.64 4.81 -16.05
CA SER A 68 23.01 5.16 -17.43
C SER A 68 24.30 5.98 -17.47
N GLY A 69 24.51 6.91 -16.53
CA GLY A 69 25.77 7.64 -16.39
C GLY A 69 26.96 6.73 -16.03
N GLU A 70 26.75 5.76 -15.14
CA GLU A 70 27.75 4.77 -14.79
C GLU A 70 28.06 3.81 -15.95
N LEU A 71 27.04 3.36 -16.68
CA LEU A 71 27.21 2.53 -17.88
C LEU A 71 27.96 3.28 -18.98
N LYS A 72 27.64 4.55 -19.23
CA LYS A 72 28.39 5.40 -20.17
C LYS A 72 29.84 5.58 -19.76
N LYS A 73 30.12 5.85 -18.48
CA LYS A 73 31.50 5.94 -17.98
C LYS A 73 32.26 4.62 -18.09
N ARG A 74 31.60 3.49 -17.79
CA ARG A 74 32.24 2.17 -17.72
C ARG A 74 32.43 1.51 -19.09
N PHE A 75 31.54 1.80 -20.05
CA PHE A 75 31.54 1.18 -21.38
C PHE A 75 31.77 2.17 -22.54
N GLY A 76 31.93 3.47 -22.26
CA GLY A 76 32.26 4.49 -23.27
C GLY A 76 31.12 4.81 -24.24
N LEU A 77 29.88 4.65 -23.81
CA LEU A 77 28.66 4.88 -24.59
C LEU A 77 28.18 6.34 -24.55
#